data_AF-A0A3C7WBL5-F1
#
_entry.id   AF-A0A3C7WBL5-F1
#
_cell.length_a   1.000
_cell.length_b   1.000
_cell.length_c   1.000
_cell.angle_alpha   90.00
_cell.angle_beta   90.00
_cell.angle_gamma   90.00
#
_symmetry.space_group_name_H-M   'P 1'
#
loop_
_entity.id
_entity.type
_entity.pdbx_description
1 polymer ?
#
loop_
_entity_poly.entity_id
_entity_poly.type
_entity_poly.pdbx_seq_one_letter_code
_entity_poly.pdbx_strand_id
1 'polypeptide(L)'
;MATRRRQRPAASRRRTFGWREHLPARASVGRWCNGLLLCCALALVAVLAHRAWEGLEAMPVGRIAVAGKLENVQRDEVRRVVAGALEGGFVGADLDALRGHLEELPWVYEAAVRRRWPDTLEITVQEQLPIARWGEEGFLNHEAAVFRTRAAERWQGLPTLDGPPGSEQRLMDYYQRLRDMLAPLDLAVTTLRQDERGQLEARLAG
;
A
#
# COMPACT_ATOMS: atom_id res chain seq x y z
N MET A 1 -28.15 -27.16 122.45
CA MET A 1 -29.29 -27.68 121.65
C MET A 1 -29.24 -27.07 120.25
N ALA A 2 -29.36 -27.92 119.22
CA ALA A 2 -29.69 -27.68 117.80
C ALA A 2 -28.86 -26.66 116.97
N THR A 3 -27.82 -27.07 116.23
CA THR A 3 -27.81 -27.54 114.82
C THR A 3 -28.38 -26.59 113.75
N ARG A 4 -27.52 -26.06 112.86
CA ARG A 4 -27.78 -26.08 111.40
C ARG A 4 -26.54 -25.80 110.53
N ARG A 5 -25.99 -26.91 110.01
CA ARG A 5 -25.58 -27.22 108.63
C ARG A 5 -25.00 -26.12 107.70
N ARG A 6 -23.72 -26.35 107.36
CA ARG A 6 -22.91 -25.94 106.19
C ARG A 6 -23.64 -25.49 104.92
N GLN A 7 -23.10 -24.43 104.28
CA GLN A 7 -22.96 -24.33 102.82
C GLN A 7 -21.62 -23.67 102.44
N ARG A 8 -20.90 -24.31 101.50
CA ARG A 8 -19.67 -23.82 100.85
C ARG A 8 -20.03 -22.87 99.70
N PRO A 9 -19.29 -21.78 99.45
CA PRO A 9 -19.33 -21.12 98.15
C PRO A 9 -18.19 -21.58 97.24
N ALA A 10 -18.52 -21.56 95.95
CA ALA A 10 -17.82 -22.19 94.84
C ALA A 10 -16.60 -21.39 94.34
N ALA A 11 -15.64 -22.12 93.78
CA ALA A 11 -14.47 -21.58 93.10
C ALA A 11 -14.87 -20.74 91.86
N SER A 12 -14.49 -19.47 91.86
CA SER A 12 -14.73 -18.56 90.74
C SER A 12 -13.66 -18.76 89.66
N ARG A 13 -14.07 -19.37 88.55
CA ARG A 13 -13.30 -19.52 87.31
C ARG A 13 -13.14 -18.12 86.69
N ARG A 14 -11.99 -17.47 86.87
CA ARG A 14 -11.65 -16.23 86.14
C ARG A 14 -11.39 -16.59 84.68
N ARG A 15 -12.37 -16.32 83.82
CA ARG A 15 -12.24 -16.36 82.36
C ARG A 15 -11.38 -15.19 81.90
N THR A 16 -10.29 -15.51 81.21
CA THR A 16 -9.45 -14.56 80.47
C THR A 16 -10.28 -13.87 79.39
N PHE A 17 -10.45 -12.56 79.51
CA PHE A 17 -11.13 -11.72 78.51
C PHE A 17 -10.20 -11.55 77.30
N GLY A 18 -10.46 -12.31 76.25
CA GLY A 18 -9.76 -12.25 74.97
C GLY A 18 -10.41 -11.24 74.03
N TRP A 19 -9.58 -10.31 73.56
CA TRP A 19 -9.63 -9.46 72.37
C TRP A 19 -10.70 -9.77 71.33
N ARG A 20 -11.41 -8.74 70.84
CA ARG A 20 -11.58 -8.43 69.41
C ARG A 20 -11.94 -6.95 69.25
N GLU A 21 -11.01 -6.14 68.80
CA GLU A 21 -11.32 -4.80 68.27
C GLU A 21 -12.16 -4.96 67.02
N HIS A 22 -13.38 -4.42 67.04
CA HIS A 22 -14.26 -4.32 65.89
C HIS A 22 -13.90 -3.02 65.16
N LEU A 23 -12.85 -3.05 64.34
CA LEU A 23 -12.64 -2.02 63.33
C LEU A 23 -13.71 -2.21 62.25
N PRO A 24 -14.66 -1.27 62.06
CA PRO A 24 -15.68 -1.44 61.04
C PRO A 24 -15.01 -1.47 59.66
N ALA A 25 -15.37 -2.49 58.89
CA ALA A 25 -14.91 -2.71 57.52
C ALA A 25 -15.33 -1.55 56.59
N ARG A 26 -14.56 -0.46 56.59
CA ARG A 26 -14.61 0.61 55.57
C ARG A 26 -13.98 0.20 54.22
N ALA A 27 -13.64 -1.08 54.08
CA ALA A 27 -12.87 -1.62 52.95
C ALA A 27 -13.69 -1.90 51.68
N SER A 28 -15.03 -1.82 51.73
CA SER A 28 -15.87 -2.01 50.54
C SER A 28 -15.96 -0.73 49.73
N VAL A 29 -16.40 0.40 50.31
CA VAL A 29 -16.64 1.66 49.56
C VAL A 29 -15.42 2.12 48.74
N GLY A 30 -14.21 1.99 49.28
CA GLY A 30 -12.97 2.34 48.57
C GLY A 30 -12.68 1.47 47.33
N ARG A 31 -13.09 0.18 47.34
CA ARG A 31 -12.94 -0.71 46.17
C ARG A 31 -13.91 -0.34 45.05
N TRP A 32 -15.14 0.05 45.39
CA TRP A 32 -16.13 0.50 44.41
C TRP A 32 -15.74 1.86 43.82
N CYS A 33 -15.23 2.80 44.63
CA CYS A 33 -14.70 4.07 44.13
C CYS A 33 -13.47 3.87 43.23
N ASN A 34 -12.53 2.99 43.60
CA ASN A 34 -11.36 2.70 42.77
C ASN A 34 -11.75 2.03 41.44
N GLY A 35 -12.70 1.09 41.48
CA GLY A 35 -13.26 0.47 40.28
C GLY A 35 -13.94 1.48 39.36
N LEU A 36 -14.75 2.40 39.92
CA LEU A 36 -15.39 3.46 39.14
C LEU A 36 -14.36 4.41 38.52
N LEU A 37 -13.33 4.81 39.26
CA LEU A 37 -12.25 5.66 38.75
C LEU A 37 -11.49 4.98 37.60
N LEU A 38 -11.19 3.68 37.73
CA LEU A 38 -10.57 2.90 36.66
C LEU A 38 -11.47 2.80 35.42
N CYS A 39 -12.77 2.57 35.59
CA CYS A 39 -13.72 2.56 34.48
C CYS A 39 -13.83 3.93 33.79
N CYS A 40 -13.91 5.02 34.56
CA CYS A 40 -13.91 6.38 34.01
C CYS A 40 -12.60 6.71 33.27
N ALA A 41 -11.45 6.29 33.82
CA ALA A 41 -10.16 6.46 33.17
C ALA A 41 -10.07 5.65 31.86
N LEU A 42 -10.52 4.40 31.85
CA LEU A 42 -10.59 3.58 30.64
C LEU A 42 -11.54 4.17 29.60
N ALA A 43 -12.71 4.66 30.01
CA ALA A 43 -13.65 5.33 29.12
C ALA A 43 -13.04 6.60 28.52
N LEU A 44 -12.33 7.40 29.33
CA LEU A 44 -11.62 8.58 28.84
C LEU A 44 -10.52 8.21 27.82
N VAL A 45 -9.71 7.19 28.11
CA VAL A 45 -8.70 6.69 27.17
C VAL A 45 -9.34 6.19 25.88
N ALA A 46 -10.46 5.46 25.96
CA ALA A 46 -11.18 4.99 24.78
C ALA A 46 -11.73 6.15 23.93
N VAL A 47 -12.28 7.19 24.56
CA VAL A 47 -12.76 8.39 23.86
C VAL A 47 -11.60 9.13 23.18
N LEU A 48 -10.48 9.32 23.88
CA LEU A 48 -9.29 9.96 23.31
C LEU A 48 -8.72 9.16 22.14
N ALA A 49 -8.64 7.83 22.27
CA ALA A 49 -8.19 6.94 21.21
C ALA A 49 -9.12 6.99 19.99
N HIS A 50 -10.44 7.01 20.21
CA HIS A 50 -11.42 7.11 19.13
C HIS A 50 -11.31 8.44 18.38
N ARG A 51 -11.21 9.58 19.09
CA ARG A 51 -11.00 10.89 18.46
C ARG A 51 -9.68 11.00 17.72
N ALA A 52 -8.62 10.37 18.25
CA ALA A 52 -7.33 10.31 17.57
C ALA A 52 -7.40 9.47 16.28
N TRP A 53 -8.18 8.38 16.30
CA TRP A 53 -8.43 7.53 15.13
C TRP A 53 -9.17 8.28 14.02
N GLU A 54 -10.27 8.96 14.36
CA GLU A 54 -11.03 9.80 13.42
C GLU A 54 -10.16 10.89 12.79
N GLY A 55 -9.28 11.52 13.58
CA GLY A 55 -8.34 12.53 13.10
C GLY A 55 -7.26 11.97 12.17
N LEU A 56 -6.86 10.71 12.35
CA LEU A 56 -5.91 10.03 11.47
C LEU A 56 -6.56 9.63 10.14
N GLU A 57 -7.78 9.10 10.17
CA GLU A 57 -8.52 8.72 8.95
C GLU A 57 -8.81 9.93 8.06
N ALA A 58 -9.18 11.06 8.65
CA ALA A 58 -9.46 12.30 7.92
C ALA A 58 -8.21 13.10 7.51
N MET A 59 -7.00 12.56 7.71
CA MET A 59 -5.76 13.27 7.43
C MET A 59 -5.61 13.53 5.92
N PRO A 60 -5.52 14.80 5.47
CA PRO A 60 -5.38 15.10 4.06
C PRO A 60 -3.98 14.73 3.55
N VAL A 61 -3.89 14.38 2.27
CA VAL A 61 -2.58 14.28 1.60
C VAL A 61 -2.06 15.69 1.34
N GLY A 62 -0.97 16.06 2.01
CA GLY A 62 -0.37 17.39 1.90
C GLY A 62 0.53 17.56 0.68
N ARG A 63 1.18 16.48 0.22
CA ARG A 63 2.13 16.56 -0.90
C ARG A 63 2.16 15.32 -1.76
N ILE A 64 2.14 15.51 -3.08
CA ILE A 64 2.41 14.48 -4.08
C ILE A 64 3.80 14.74 -4.67
N ALA A 65 4.75 13.87 -4.33
CA ALA A 65 6.10 13.93 -4.89
C ALA A 65 6.19 12.93 -6.05
N VAL A 66 6.28 13.44 -7.28
CA VAL A 66 6.48 12.61 -8.47
C VAL A 66 7.96 12.56 -8.79
N ALA A 67 8.58 11.39 -8.59
CA ALA A 67 9.97 11.12 -8.87
C ALA A 67 10.12 10.36 -10.21
N GLY A 68 11.19 10.69 -10.94
CA GLY A 68 11.47 10.13 -12.27
C GLY A 68 11.79 11.22 -13.30
N LYS A 69 12.57 10.88 -14.32
CA LYS A 69 12.71 11.72 -15.51
C LYS A 69 11.49 11.45 -16.39
N LEU A 70 10.46 12.28 -16.22
CA LEU A 70 9.27 12.21 -17.05
C LEU A 70 9.48 13.07 -18.30
N GLU A 71 9.54 12.43 -19.46
CA GLU A 71 9.59 13.10 -20.76
C GLU A 71 8.24 13.08 -21.47
N ASN A 72 7.47 12.00 -21.31
CA ASN A 72 6.22 11.78 -22.04
C ASN A 72 4.99 11.74 -21.13
N VAL A 73 5.15 11.36 -19.85
CA VAL A 73 4.08 11.39 -18.85
C VAL A 73 3.90 12.81 -18.33
N GLN A 74 2.72 13.40 -18.56
CA GLN A 74 2.41 14.72 -18.03
C GLN A 74 2.16 14.63 -16.53
N ARG A 75 2.90 15.43 -15.74
CA ARG A 75 2.74 15.48 -14.27
C ARG A 75 1.30 15.79 -13.84
N ASP A 76 0.56 16.55 -14.65
CA ASP A 76 -0.84 16.90 -14.36
C ASP A 76 -1.80 15.72 -14.60
N GLU A 77 -1.44 14.76 -15.45
CA GLU A 77 -2.22 13.52 -15.62
C GLU A 77 -2.07 12.61 -14.41
N VAL A 78 -0.83 12.40 -13.95
CA VAL A 78 -0.54 11.69 -12.70
C VAL A 78 -1.28 12.33 -11.52
N ARG A 79 -1.23 13.67 -11.41
CA ARG A 79 -1.96 14.39 -10.34
C ARG A 79 -3.47 14.18 -10.39
N ARG A 80 -4.08 14.16 -11.58
CA ARG A 80 -5.52 13.91 -11.74
C ARG A 80 -5.92 12.52 -11.28
N VAL A 81 -5.15 11.49 -11.68
CA VAL A 81 -5.39 10.11 -11.25
C VAL A 81 -5.28 10.00 -9.73
N VAL A 82 -4.24 10.60 -9.15
CA VAL A 82 -4.04 10.59 -7.70
C VAL A 82 -5.16 11.33 -6.98
N ALA A 83 -5.58 12.50 -7.44
CA ALA A 83 -6.65 13.27 -6.80
C ALA A 83 -7.97 12.47 -6.69
N GLY A 84 -8.32 11.69 -7.70
CA GLY A 84 -9.52 10.84 -7.68
C GLY A 84 -9.43 9.67 -6.70
N ALA A 85 -8.23 9.16 -6.42
CA ALA A 85 -8.03 8.01 -5.53
C ALA A 85 -7.98 8.37 -4.03
N LEU A 86 -7.94 9.66 -3.69
CA LEU A 86 -7.71 10.14 -2.32
C LEU A 86 -8.97 10.52 -1.53
N GLU A 87 -10.15 10.15 -2.03
CA GLU A 87 -11.43 10.43 -1.33
C GLU A 87 -11.50 9.82 0.09
N GLY A 88 -10.69 8.81 0.41
CA GLY A 88 -10.57 8.19 1.73
C GLY A 88 -9.46 8.72 2.65
N GLY A 89 -8.80 9.84 2.30
CA GLY A 89 -7.71 10.42 3.10
C GLY A 89 -6.35 9.71 2.96
N PHE A 90 -5.30 10.27 3.58
CA PHE A 90 -3.91 9.79 3.48
C PHE A 90 -3.72 8.36 4.03
N VAL A 91 -4.36 8.07 5.16
CA VAL A 91 -4.25 6.79 5.86
C VAL A 91 -5.11 5.72 5.19
N GLY A 92 -6.32 6.08 4.76
CA GLY A 92 -7.29 5.15 4.15
C GLY A 92 -7.09 4.88 2.66
N ALA A 93 -6.27 5.67 1.94
CA ALA A 93 -6.06 5.49 0.50
C ALA A 93 -5.58 4.06 0.12
N ASP A 94 -6.19 3.46 -0.89
CA ASP A 94 -5.69 2.20 -1.44
C ASP A 94 -4.52 2.50 -2.40
N LEU A 95 -3.29 2.21 -1.96
CA LEU A 95 -2.10 2.47 -2.76
C LEU A 95 -1.94 1.48 -3.92
N ASP A 96 -2.47 0.26 -3.79
CA ASP A 96 -2.37 -0.75 -4.84
C ASP A 96 -3.39 -0.46 -5.95
N ALA A 97 -4.60 -0.03 -5.58
CA ALA A 97 -5.56 0.50 -6.55
C ALA A 97 -5.01 1.75 -7.26
N LEU A 98 -4.40 2.68 -6.52
CA LEU A 98 -3.75 3.85 -7.12
C LEU A 98 -2.61 3.47 -8.06
N ARG A 99 -1.80 2.47 -7.71
CA ARG A 99 -0.77 1.93 -8.61
C ARG A 99 -1.39 1.43 -9.91
N GLY A 100 -2.43 0.60 -9.83
CA GLY A 100 -3.12 0.08 -11.01
C GLY A 100 -3.63 1.19 -11.94
N HIS A 101 -4.31 2.20 -11.38
CA HIS A 101 -4.77 3.34 -12.18
C HIS A 101 -3.63 4.16 -12.82
N LEU A 102 -2.46 4.23 -12.19
CA LEU A 102 -1.30 4.87 -12.79
C LEU A 102 -0.72 4.05 -13.94
N GLU A 103 -0.70 2.73 -13.82
CA GLU A 103 -0.20 1.80 -14.86
C GLU A 103 -1.15 1.68 -16.05
N GLU A 104 -2.42 2.07 -15.91
CA GLU A 104 -3.35 2.23 -17.04
C GLU A 104 -2.98 3.40 -17.97
N LEU A 105 -2.15 4.34 -17.50
CA LEU A 105 -1.67 5.43 -18.34
C LEU A 105 -0.74 4.89 -19.43
N PRO A 106 -0.95 5.22 -20.72
CA PRO A 106 -0.25 4.55 -21.82
C PRO A 106 1.27 4.66 -21.82
N TRP A 107 1.82 5.70 -21.20
CA TRP A 107 3.26 5.95 -21.10
C TRP A 107 3.87 5.42 -19.82
N VAL A 108 3.08 4.87 -18.90
CA VAL A 108 3.57 4.28 -17.66
C VAL A 108 3.84 2.81 -17.90
N TYR A 109 5.08 2.41 -17.65
CA TYR A 109 5.49 1.02 -17.65
C TYR A 109 5.27 0.40 -16.27
N GLU A 110 5.76 1.08 -15.24
CA GLU A 110 5.62 0.65 -13.85
C GLU A 110 5.43 1.88 -12.96
N ALA A 111 4.57 1.77 -11.96
CA ALA A 111 4.38 2.80 -10.95
C ALA A 111 4.67 2.25 -9.54
N ALA A 112 5.48 2.97 -8.78
CA ALA A 112 5.69 2.68 -7.37
C ALA A 112 5.06 3.79 -6.54
N VAL A 113 4.10 3.43 -5.69
CA VAL A 113 3.41 4.36 -4.79
C VAL A 113 3.75 3.98 -3.36
N ARG A 114 4.26 4.95 -2.59
CA ARG A 114 4.57 4.76 -1.17
C ARG A 114 4.14 5.93 -0.33
N ARG A 115 3.79 5.64 0.92
CA ARG A 115 3.55 6.66 1.95
C ARG A 115 4.86 7.11 2.55
N ARG A 116 5.02 8.43 2.63
CA ARG A 116 6.07 9.10 3.37
C ARG A 116 5.43 9.98 4.43
N TRP A 117 5.55 9.56 5.68
CA TRP A 117 5.07 10.33 6.82
C TRP A 117 5.74 11.72 6.88
N PRO A 118 5.02 12.76 7.32
CA PRO A 118 3.68 12.69 7.92
C PRO A 118 2.50 12.65 6.94
N ASP A 119 2.60 13.26 5.76
CA ASP A 119 1.44 13.58 4.88
C ASP A 119 1.75 13.50 3.37
N THR A 120 2.84 12.82 3.00
CA THR A 120 3.35 12.84 1.62
C THR A 120 3.14 11.49 0.94
N LEU A 121 2.56 11.50 -0.27
CA LEU A 121 2.59 10.36 -1.18
C LEU A 121 3.74 10.54 -2.16
N GLU A 122 4.64 9.57 -2.16
CA GLU A 122 5.76 9.53 -3.08
C GLU A 122 5.45 8.52 -4.18
N ILE A 123 5.43 9.03 -5.40
CA ILE A 123 5.07 8.29 -6.61
C ILE A 123 6.29 8.30 -7.51
N THR A 124 6.80 7.13 -7.82
CA THR A 124 7.85 6.96 -8.81
C THR A 124 7.24 6.35 -10.05
N VAL A 125 7.46 6.97 -11.21
CA VAL A 125 6.92 6.50 -12.48
C VAL A 125 8.10 6.14 -13.39
N GLN A 126 8.07 4.92 -13.92
CA GLN A 126 8.94 4.50 -15.01
C GLN A 126 8.19 4.63 -16.32
N GLU A 127 8.77 5.36 -17.28
CA GLU A 127 8.15 5.54 -18.59
C GLU A 127 8.38 4.34 -19.51
N GLN A 128 7.41 4.10 -20.38
CA GLN A 128 7.54 3.19 -21.50
C GLN A 128 8.61 3.70 -22.48
N LEU A 129 9.49 2.79 -22.91
CA LEU A 129 10.51 3.06 -23.92
C LEU A 129 10.17 2.31 -25.21
N PRO A 130 9.65 2.99 -26.26
CA PRO A 130 9.28 2.33 -27.51
C PRO A 130 10.55 1.88 -28.25
N ILE A 131 10.64 0.58 -28.53
CA ILE A 131 11.74 -0.01 -29.31
C ILE A 131 11.32 -0.21 -30.76
N ALA A 132 10.08 -0.61 -30.98
CA ALA A 132 9.55 -0.89 -32.30
C ALA A 132 8.07 -0.52 -32.38
N ARG A 133 7.58 -0.31 -33.59
CA ARG A 133 6.15 -0.20 -33.87
C ARG A 133 5.54 -1.59 -33.95
N TRP A 134 4.32 -1.75 -33.45
CA TRP A 134 3.52 -2.97 -33.53
C TRP A 134 2.29 -2.73 -34.39
N GLY A 135 2.29 -3.31 -35.59
CA GLY A 135 1.25 -3.01 -36.58
C GLY A 135 1.17 -1.52 -36.92
N GLU A 136 -0.05 -0.98 -37.03
CA GLU A 136 -0.25 0.41 -37.45
C GLU A 136 -0.18 1.42 -36.30
N GLU A 137 -0.78 1.09 -35.15
CA GLU A 137 -1.05 2.03 -34.05
C GLU A 137 -0.35 1.69 -32.72
N GLY A 138 0.33 0.54 -32.65
CA GLY A 138 0.98 0.07 -31.42
C GLY A 138 2.47 0.32 -31.38
N PHE A 139 3.04 0.21 -30.17
CA PHE A 139 4.46 0.18 -29.91
C PHE A 139 4.79 -1.02 -29.02
N LEU A 140 5.96 -1.62 -29.23
CA LEU A 140 6.55 -2.59 -28.32
C LEU A 140 7.61 -1.90 -27.46
N ASN A 141 7.52 -2.13 -26.16
CA ASN A 141 8.54 -1.70 -25.23
C ASN A 141 9.69 -2.73 -25.12
N HIS A 142 10.61 -2.50 -24.17
CA HIS A 142 11.73 -3.38 -23.88
C HIS A 142 11.36 -4.78 -23.38
N GLU A 143 10.16 -4.96 -22.85
CA GLU A 143 9.62 -6.27 -22.45
C GLU A 143 8.76 -6.93 -23.54
N ALA A 144 8.71 -6.32 -24.73
CA ALA A 144 7.78 -6.70 -25.80
C ALA A 144 6.29 -6.60 -25.40
N ALA A 145 5.97 -5.76 -24.41
CA ALA A 145 4.59 -5.39 -24.11
C ALA A 145 4.09 -4.34 -25.10
N VAL A 146 2.85 -4.51 -25.56
CA VAL A 146 2.20 -3.59 -26.50
C VAL A 146 1.56 -2.45 -25.74
N PHE A 147 1.88 -1.22 -26.12
CA PHE A 147 1.19 -0.02 -25.65
C PHE A 147 0.83 0.89 -26.83
N ARG A 148 -0.20 1.73 -26.65
CA ARG A 148 -0.73 2.61 -27.71
C ARG A 148 -0.76 4.05 -27.23
N THR A 149 -0.25 4.97 -28.03
CA THR A 149 -0.17 6.38 -27.68
C THR A 149 -0.47 7.28 -28.87
N ARG A 150 -1.04 8.45 -28.60
CA ARG A 150 -1.34 9.46 -29.64
C ARG A 150 -0.08 10.14 -30.19
N ALA A 151 1.05 10.05 -29.49
CA ALA A 151 2.31 10.69 -29.87
C ALA A 151 3.14 9.85 -30.87
N ALA A 152 2.48 9.24 -31.87
CA ALA A 152 3.13 8.35 -32.83
C ALA A 152 4.14 9.07 -33.75
N GLU A 153 3.96 10.38 -33.98
CA GLU A 153 4.76 11.17 -34.91
C GLU A 153 6.25 11.25 -34.53
N ARG A 154 6.58 11.30 -33.22
CA ARG A 154 7.97 11.36 -32.75
C ARG A 154 8.74 10.07 -33.02
N TRP A 155 8.05 8.96 -33.25
CA TRP A 155 8.61 7.61 -33.28
C TRP A 155 8.50 6.94 -34.66
N GLN A 156 8.34 7.74 -35.73
CA GLN A 156 8.25 7.23 -37.10
C GLN A 156 9.53 6.53 -37.59
N GLY A 157 10.69 6.85 -37.01
CA GLY A 157 11.97 6.23 -37.35
C GLY A 157 12.20 4.85 -36.72
N LEU A 158 11.28 4.36 -35.88
CA LEU A 158 11.40 3.04 -35.28
C LEU A 158 11.11 1.93 -36.31
N PRO A 159 11.75 0.76 -36.18
CA PRO A 159 11.44 -0.39 -37.01
C PRO A 159 10.00 -0.87 -36.76
N THR A 160 9.39 -1.44 -37.79
CA THR A 160 8.04 -2.01 -37.70
C THR A 160 8.11 -3.51 -37.50
N LEU A 161 7.46 -4.00 -36.44
CA LEU A 161 7.21 -5.40 -36.16
C LEU A 161 5.72 -5.71 -36.40
N ASP A 162 5.44 -6.76 -37.17
CA ASP A 162 4.08 -7.17 -37.53
C ASP A 162 3.96 -8.69 -37.42
N GLY A 163 2.92 -9.18 -36.76
CA GLY A 163 2.69 -10.61 -36.58
C GLY A 163 1.36 -10.91 -35.91
N PRO A 164 0.98 -12.20 -35.87
CA PRO A 164 -0.25 -12.63 -35.21
C PRO A 164 -0.19 -12.33 -33.69
N PRO A 165 -1.35 -12.12 -33.03
CA PRO A 165 -1.38 -11.91 -31.58
C PRO A 165 -0.67 -13.02 -30.81
N GLY A 166 0.14 -12.66 -29.81
CA GLY A 166 0.97 -13.61 -29.05
C GLY A 166 2.35 -13.89 -29.68
N SER A 167 2.69 -13.24 -30.80
CA SER A 167 4.03 -13.32 -31.41
C SER A 167 4.97 -12.17 -31.01
N GLU A 168 4.51 -11.22 -30.21
CA GLU A 168 5.20 -9.98 -29.85
C GLU A 168 6.59 -10.25 -29.28
N GLN A 169 6.64 -11.09 -28.24
CA GLN A 169 7.89 -11.44 -27.55
C GLN A 169 8.85 -12.19 -28.48
N ARG A 170 8.33 -13.12 -29.28
CA ARG A 170 9.12 -13.91 -30.22
C ARG A 170 9.72 -13.02 -31.32
N LEU A 171 8.94 -12.10 -31.88
CA LEU A 171 9.41 -11.17 -32.91
C LEU A 171 10.43 -10.17 -32.34
N MET A 172 10.22 -9.70 -31.11
CA MET A 172 11.19 -8.85 -30.42
C MET A 172 12.53 -9.57 -30.22
N ASP A 173 12.51 -10.84 -29.78
CA ASP A 173 13.73 -11.65 -29.63
C ASP A 173 14.47 -11.83 -30.96
N TYR A 174 13.75 -12.11 -32.05
CA TYR A 174 14.34 -12.22 -33.38
C TYR A 174 14.92 -10.90 -33.85
N TYR A 175 14.20 -9.80 -33.66
CA TYR A 175 14.67 -8.47 -34.01
C TYR A 175 15.97 -8.10 -33.29
N GLN A 176 16.06 -8.33 -31.97
CA GLN A 176 17.28 -8.03 -31.20
C GLN A 176 18.47 -8.84 -31.70
N ARG A 177 18.29 -10.16 -31.96
CA ARG A 177 19.34 -11.00 -32.53
C ARG A 177 19.80 -10.52 -33.89
N LEU A 178 18.86 -10.19 -34.78
CA LEU A 178 19.18 -9.69 -36.12
C LEU A 178 19.92 -8.35 -36.04
N ARG A 179 19.45 -7.43 -35.21
CA ARG A 179 20.09 -6.13 -34.99
C ARG A 179 21.54 -6.31 -34.54
N ASP A 180 21.79 -7.17 -33.56
CA ASP A 180 23.12 -7.38 -33.02
C ASP A 180 24.06 -8.05 -34.04
N MET A 181 23.53 -8.95 -34.89
CA MET A 181 24.28 -9.58 -35.98
C MET A 181 24.58 -8.63 -37.16
N LEU A 182 23.67 -7.69 -37.45
CA LEU A 182 23.76 -6.77 -38.59
C LEU A 182 24.49 -5.47 -38.25
N ALA A 183 24.59 -5.11 -36.97
CA ALA A 183 25.28 -3.90 -36.52
C ALA A 183 26.72 -3.76 -37.04
N PRO A 184 27.57 -4.83 -37.10
CA PRO A 184 28.91 -4.72 -37.67
C PRO A 184 28.96 -4.48 -39.19
N LEU A 185 27.83 -4.64 -39.88
CA LEU A 185 27.70 -4.49 -41.32
C LEU A 185 27.05 -3.15 -41.71
N ASP A 186 26.83 -2.25 -40.74
CA ASP A 186 26.08 -0.99 -40.90
C ASP A 186 24.67 -1.19 -41.51
N LEU A 187 24.09 -2.38 -41.31
CA LEU A 187 22.73 -2.71 -41.74
C LEU A 187 21.77 -2.64 -40.55
N ALA A 188 20.59 -2.07 -40.78
CA ALA A 188 19.50 -1.98 -39.82
C ALA A 188 18.25 -2.69 -40.34
N VAL A 189 17.55 -3.41 -39.46
CA VAL A 189 16.24 -3.98 -39.77
C VAL A 189 15.20 -2.85 -39.72
N THR A 190 14.52 -2.58 -40.83
CA THR A 190 13.45 -1.56 -40.91
C THR A 190 12.07 -2.17 -40.74
N THR A 191 11.89 -3.43 -41.14
CA THR A 191 10.63 -4.16 -40.96
C THR A 191 10.92 -5.63 -40.70
N LEU A 192 10.24 -6.24 -39.74
CA LEU A 192 10.24 -7.68 -39.52
C LEU A 192 8.80 -8.15 -39.34
N ARG A 193 8.37 -9.07 -40.21
CA ARG A 193 6.99 -9.54 -40.28
C ARG A 193 6.94 -11.06 -40.11
N GLN A 194 5.98 -11.54 -39.32
CA GLN A 194 5.64 -12.95 -39.18
C GLN A 194 4.24 -13.20 -39.76
N ASP A 195 4.10 -14.24 -40.58
CA ASP A 195 2.78 -14.70 -41.03
C ASP A 195 2.15 -15.73 -40.07
N GLU A 196 0.89 -16.12 -40.33
CA GLU A 196 0.15 -17.14 -39.56
C GLU A 196 0.83 -18.52 -39.56
N ARG A 197 1.73 -18.78 -40.52
CA ARG A 197 2.47 -20.04 -40.66
C ARG A 197 3.84 -19.99 -39.98
N GLY A 198 4.20 -18.86 -39.39
CA GLY A 198 5.48 -18.63 -38.72
C GLY A 198 6.62 -18.26 -39.66
N GLN A 199 6.38 -18.01 -40.94
CA GLN A 199 7.40 -17.52 -41.87
C GLN A 199 7.78 -16.07 -41.52
N LEU A 200 9.08 -15.78 -41.57
CA LEU A 200 9.64 -14.47 -41.25
C LEU A 200 10.13 -13.77 -42.52
N GLU A 201 9.69 -12.52 -42.72
CA GLU A 201 10.21 -11.62 -43.73
C GLU A 201 10.89 -10.43 -43.02
N ALA A 202 12.15 -10.15 -43.36
CA ALA A 202 12.88 -9.00 -42.84
C ALA A 202 13.30 -8.07 -43.99
N ARG A 203 13.07 -6.77 -43.83
CA ARG A 203 13.59 -5.72 -44.71
C ARG A 203 14.69 -4.97 -44.00
N LEU A 204 15.78 -4.75 -44.71
CA LEU A 204 16.99 -4.11 -44.21
C LEU A 204 17.22 -2.79 -44.94
N ALA A 205 17.86 -1.84 -44.27
CA ALA A 205 18.42 -0.63 -44.87
C ALA A 205 19.83 -0.41 -44.33
N GLY A 206 20.72 0.15 -45.15
CA GLY A 206 22.08 0.54 -44.80
C GLY A 206 22.60 1.58 -45.78
#